data_AF-A0A7J6RAW1-F1
#
_entry.id   AF-A0A7J6RAW1-F1
#
_cell.length_a   1.000
_cell.length_b   1.000
_cell.length_c   1.000
_cell.angle_alpha   90.00
_cell.angle_beta   90.00
_cell.angle_gamma   90.00
#
_symmetry.space_group_name_H-M   'P 1'
#
loop_
_entity.id
_entity.type
_entity.pdbx_description
1 polymer ?
#
loop_
_entity_poly.entity_id
_entity_poly.type
_entity_poly.pdbx_seq_one_letter_code
_entity_poly.pdbx_strand_id
1 'polypeptide(L)'
;MWLCLSYLLLGVLAGGYTVAEVKEKFDAYKKRFGHDFGDDDDHRMAVFDENLHYIESENAKGLSYTLKIGPFAHLTNAEFGETMFGESPRFSSQRPLGTAANMEESSGSIEELPKSVNYVTKGWVTDVKDQMNCGSCWAFSATG
;
A
#
# COMPACT_ATOMS: atom_id res chain seq x y z
N MET A 1 15.44 47.72 39.61
CA MET A 1 16.52 46.80 39.20
C MET A 1 16.34 45.58 40.09
N TRP A 2 15.66 44.51 39.69
CA TRP A 2 16.11 43.50 38.74
C TRP A 2 14.89 42.89 38.02
N LEU A 3 14.96 42.78 36.69
CA LEU A 3 14.01 42.05 35.86
C LEU A 3 14.53 40.62 35.71
N CYS A 4 13.92 39.64 36.38
CA CYS A 4 14.11 38.24 36.02
C CYS A 4 13.26 37.96 34.77
N LEU A 5 13.91 38.03 33.61
CA LEU A 5 13.39 37.59 32.33
C LEU A 5 12.93 36.14 32.43
N SER A 6 11.62 35.96 32.28
CA SER A 6 10.96 34.68 32.02
C SER A 6 11.53 34.07 30.74
N TYR A 7 12.27 32.96 30.86
CA TYR A 7 12.51 32.08 29.73
C TYR A 7 11.21 31.34 29.41
N LEU A 8 10.39 31.94 28.55
CA LEU A 8 9.40 31.19 27.78
C LEU A 8 10.19 30.34 26.78
N LEU A 9 10.46 29.09 27.15
CA LEU A 9 10.78 28.05 26.18
C LEU A 9 9.55 27.86 25.29
N LEU A 10 9.51 28.63 24.20
CA LEU A 10 8.70 28.29 23.02
C LEU A 10 9.30 27.00 22.45
N GLY A 11 8.89 25.87 23.02
CA GLY A 11 9.05 24.58 22.39
C GLY A 11 8.27 24.61 21.09
N VAL A 12 8.97 24.73 19.97
CA VAL A 12 8.42 24.40 18.66
C VAL A 12 8.13 22.90 18.71
N LEU A 13 6.86 22.55 18.93
CA LEU A 13 6.37 21.19 18.73
C LEU A 13 6.44 20.95 17.22
N ALA A 14 7.57 20.43 16.74
CA ALA A 14 7.59 19.72 15.48
C ALA A 14 6.58 18.58 15.62
N GLY A 15 5.49 18.64 14.86
CA GLY A 15 4.35 17.73 14.95
C GLY A 15 4.72 16.31 14.52
N GLY A 16 5.42 15.59 15.38
CA GLY A 16 5.70 14.17 15.25
C GLY A 16 5.25 13.39 16.48
N TYR A 17 5.09 12.09 16.31
CA TYR A 17 4.67 11.20 17.39
C TYR A 17 5.81 11.00 18.39
N THR A 18 5.46 10.96 19.66
CA THR A 18 6.36 10.44 20.69
C THR A 18 6.53 8.93 20.53
N VAL A 19 7.64 8.38 21.03
CA VAL A 19 7.88 6.93 21.04
C VAL A 19 6.73 6.15 21.68
N ALA A 20 6.09 6.71 22.72
CA ALA A 20 4.95 6.10 23.37
C ALA A 20 3.71 6.02 22.46
N GLU A 21 3.43 7.08 21.69
CA GLU A 21 2.31 7.12 20.74
C GLU A 21 2.54 6.18 19.55
N VAL A 22 3.79 6.13 19.04
CA VAL A 22 4.18 5.16 18.00
C VAL A 22 3.96 3.74 18.50
N LYS A 23 4.42 3.44 19.72
CA LYS A 23 4.24 2.13 20.33
C LYS A 23 2.76 1.75 20.48
N GLU A 24 1.91 2.65 20.94
CA GLU A 24 0.47 2.40 21.07
C GLU A 24 -0.16 2.06 19.69
N LYS A 25 0.16 2.84 18.67
CA LYS A 25 -0.32 2.60 17.30
C LYS A 25 0.21 1.28 16.74
N PHE A 26 1.47 0.95 17.00
CA PHE A 26 2.11 -0.27 16.56
C PHE A 26 1.51 -1.52 17.23
N ASP A 27 1.23 -1.45 18.53
CA ASP A 27 0.56 -2.53 19.26
C ASP A 27 -0.89 -2.74 18.74
N ALA A 28 -1.61 -1.66 18.43
CA ALA A 28 -2.92 -1.74 17.79
C ALA A 28 -2.85 -2.31 16.36
N TYR A 29 -1.82 -1.94 15.61
CA TYR A 29 -1.52 -2.45 14.28
C TYR A 29 -1.24 -3.96 14.29
N LYS A 30 -0.37 -4.44 15.20
CA LYS A 30 -0.07 -5.86 15.40
C LYS A 30 -1.35 -6.64 15.69
N LYS A 31 -2.18 -6.14 16.60
CA LYS A 31 -3.47 -6.76 16.93
C LYS A 31 -4.43 -6.80 15.74
N ARG A 32 -4.49 -5.73 14.96
CA ARG A 32 -5.41 -5.62 13.81
C ARG A 32 -5.07 -6.61 12.70
N PHE A 33 -3.78 -6.82 12.43
CA PHE A 33 -3.31 -7.66 11.31
C PHE A 33 -2.76 -9.02 11.75
N GLY A 34 -2.74 -9.31 13.05
CA GLY A 34 -2.30 -10.61 13.58
C GLY A 34 -0.78 -10.81 13.53
N HIS A 35 0.00 -9.73 13.66
CA HIS A 35 1.47 -9.80 13.61
C HIS A 35 2.08 -10.11 14.98
N ASP A 36 3.10 -10.95 14.98
CA ASP A 36 4.02 -11.21 16.09
C ASP A 36 5.45 -11.22 15.53
N PHE A 37 6.25 -10.23 15.89
CA PHE A 37 7.59 -10.03 15.35
C PHE A 37 8.70 -10.55 16.28
N GLY A 38 8.37 -11.01 17.49
CA GLY A 38 9.35 -11.53 18.45
C GLY A 38 10.52 -10.57 18.69
N ASP A 39 11.73 -11.06 18.44
CA ASP A 39 12.97 -10.30 18.64
C ASP A 39 13.16 -9.14 17.62
N ASP A 40 12.40 -9.11 16.53
CA ASP A 40 12.47 -8.08 15.48
C ASP A 40 11.49 -6.91 15.74
N ASP A 41 10.75 -6.91 16.87
CA ASP A 41 9.69 -5.94 17.16
C ASP A 41 10.17 -4.48 17.13
N ASP A 42 11.36 -4.21 17.68
CA ASP A 42 11.94 -2.85 17.71
C ASP A 42 12.27 -2.34 16.30
N HIS A 43 12.83 -3.21 15.44
CA HIS A 43 13.10 -2.87 14.05
C HIS A 43 11.81 -2.62 13.27
N ARG A 44 10.81 -3.49 13.45
CA ARG A 44 9.51 -3.37 12.79
C ARG A 44 8.72 -2.15 13.26
N MET A 45 8.85 -1.76 14.53
CA MET A 45 8.27 -0.53 15.04
C MET A 45 8.92 0.70 14.41
N ALA A 46 10.25 0.70 14.21
CA ALA A 46 10.95 1.80 13.54
C ALA A 46 10.49 1.97 12.08
N VAL A 47 10.39 0.87 11.32
CA VAL A 47 9.88 0.91 9.94
C VAL A 47 8.40 1.36 9.89
N PHE A 48 7.59 0.90 10.86
CA PHE A 48 6.21 1.34 10.99
C PHE A 48 6.08 2.84 11.24
N ASP A 49 6.96 3.41 12.08
CA ASP A 49 7.00 4.85 12.36
C ASP A 49 7.34 5.67 11.11
N GLU A 50 8.36 5.24 10.36
CA GLU A 50 8.73 5.87 9.08
C GLU A 50 7.56 5.86 8.09
N ASN A 51 6.86 4.73 7.97
CA ASN A 51 5.70 4.58 7.11
C ASN A 51 4.50 5.41 7.59
N LEU A 52 4.29 5.55 8.90
CA LEU A 52 3.25 6.39 9.47
C LEU A 52 3.49 7.86 9.12
N HIS A 53 4.73 8.34 9.28
CA HIS A 53 5.14 9.68 8.87
C HIS A 53 5.00 9.91 7.36
N TYR A 54 5.38 8.91 6.55
CA TYR A 54 5.19 8.97 5.11
C TYR A 54 3.71 9.16 4.73
N ILE A 55 2.80 8.36 5.32
CA ILE A 55 1.35 8.44 5.08
C ILE A 55 0.81 9.85 5.39
N GLU A 56 1.21 10.44 6.51
CA GLU A 56 0.74 11.78 6.89
C GLU A 56 1.28 12.85 5.94
N SER A 57 2.57 12.76 5.60
CA SER A 57 3.20 13.70 4.67
C SER A 57 2.58 13.64 3.27
N GLU A 58 2.20 12.44 2.79
CA GLU A 58 1.59 12.26 1.48
C GLU A 58 0.14 12.75 1.47
N ASN A 59 -0.62 12.44 2.52
CA ASN A 59 -2.00 12.88 2.67
C ASN A 59 -2.13 14.41 2.83
N ALA A 60 -1.14 15.06 3.44
CA ALA A 60 -1.09 16.52 3.56
C ALA A 60 -0.95 17.25 2.21
N LYS A 61 -0.52 16.54 1.15
CA LYS A 61 -0.40 17.12 -0.20
C LYS A 61 -1.76 17.33 -0.89
N GLY A 62 -2.86 16.78 -0.36
CA GLY A 62 -4.20 16.97 -0.93
C GLY A 62 -4.38 16.34 -2.31
N LEU A 63 -3.75 15.18 -2.54
CA LEU A 63 -3.83 14.44 -3.81
C LEU A 63 -5.22 13.82 -4.01
N SER A 64 -5.49 13.32 -5.22
CA SER A 64 -6.73 12.60 -5.55
C SER A 64 -6.89 11.25 -4.83
N TYR A 65 -5.85 10.83 -4.10
CA TYR A 65 -5.82 9.61 -3.31
C TYR A 65 -5.31 9.91 -1.90
N THR A 66 -5.59 8.97 -1.00
CA THR A 66 -5.06 9.00 0.37
C THR A 66 -4.43 7.66 0.70
N LEU A 67 -3.40 7.70 1.54
CA LEU A 67 -2.75 6.52 2.11
C LEU A 67 -3.32 6.23 3.50
N LYS A 68 -3.30 4.95 3.88
CA LYS A 68 -3.71 4.47 5.21
C LYS A 68 -2.80 3.33 5.63
N ILE A 69 -2.71 3.11 6.95
CA ILE A 69 -2.02 1.95 7.50
C ILE A 69 -2.69 0.66 7.00
N GLY A 70 -1.95 -0.06 6.15
CA GLY A 70 -2.32 -1.38 5.62
C GLY A 70 -1.48 -2.50 6.25
N PRO A 71 -1.71 -3.77 5.86
CA PRO A 71 -1.05 -4.94 6.45
C PRO A 71 0.48 -4.94 6.30
N PHE A 72 1.03 -4.15 5.37
CA PHE A 72 2.46 -4.08 5.05
C PHE A 72 3.20 -2.90 5.68
N ALA A 73 2.57 -2.16 6.60
CA ALA A 73 3.19 -0.98 7.21
C ALA A 73 4.48 -1.27 8.01
N HIS A 74 4.78 -2.53 8.34
CA HIS A 74 6.02 -2.97 9.00
C HIS A 74 7.17 -3.28 8.04
N LEU A 75 6.94 -3.19 6.72
CA LEU A 75 7.92 -3.50 5.69
C LEU A 75 8.47 -2.21 5.07
N THR A 76 9.76 -2.22 4.79
CA THR A 76 10.37 -1.25 3.88
C THR A 76 9.91 -1.52 2.44
N ASN A 77 10.05 -0.54 1.55
CA ASN A 77 9.73 -0.73 0.13
C ASN A 77 10.56 -1.86 -0.52
N ALA A 78 11.81 -2.06 -0.07
CA ALA A 78 12.67 -3.13 -0.57
C ALA A 78 12.12 -4.51 -0.13
N GLU A 79 11.84 -4.69 1.16
CA GLU A 79 11.27 -5.94 1.69
C GLU A 79 9.89 -6.23 1.10
N PHE A 80 9.05 -5.21 0.95
CA PHE A 80 7.75 -5.34 0.28
C PHE A 80 7.94 -5.81 -1.16
N GLY A 81 8.92 -5.26 -1.87
CA GLY A 81 9.26 -5.68 -3.22
C GLY A 81 9.70 -7.13 -3.30
N GLU A 82 10.61 -7.56 -2.44
CA GLU A 82 11.14 -8.93 -2.40
C GLU A 82 10.08 -9.98 -2.04
N THR A 83 9.09 -9.62 -1.21
CA THR A 83 8.06 -10.55 -0.72
C THR A 83 6.82 -10.58 -1.61
N MET A 84 6.37 -9.42 -2.10
CA MET A 84 5.11 -9.32 -2.83
C MET A 84 5.30 -9.41 -4.34
N PHE A 85 6.46 -9.00 -4.85
CA PHE A 85 6.82 -9.13 -6.25
C PHE A 85 7.77 -10.32 -6.39
N GLY A 86 7.23 -11.48 -6.76
CA GLY A 86 8.08 -12.61 -7.13
C GLY A 86 8.99 -12.25 -8.31
N GLU A 87 9.94 -13.13 -8.64
CA GLU A 87 10.62 -13.02 -9.93
C GLU A 87 9.56 -13.09 -11.04
N SER A 88 9.26 -11.95 -11.66
CA SER A 88 8.45 -11.94 -12.87
C SER A 88 9.09 -12.94 -13.82
N PRO A 89 8.36 -13.97 -14.30
CA PRO A 89 8.87 -14.80 -15.37
C PRO A 89 9.42 -13.84 -16.42
N ARG A 90 10.68 -14.02 -16.83
CA ARG A 90 11.19 -13.28 -17.98
C ARG A 90 10.33 -13.71 -19.17
N PHE A 91 9.21 -13.02 -19.37
CA PHE A 91 8.42 -13.12 -20.58
C PHE A 91 9.37 -12.62 -21.63
N SER A 92 10.00 -13.55 -22.36
CA SER A 92 10.67 -13.14 -23.58
C SER A 92 9.57 -12.46 -24.39
N SER A 93 9.82 -11.22 -24.78
CA SER A 93 9.01 -10.51 -25.78
C SER A 93 9.00 -11.21 -27.14
N GLN A 94 9.55 -12.43 -27.21
CA GLN A 94 9.76 -13.24 -28.40
C GLN A 94 8.73 -14.35 -28.57
N ARG A 95 7.79 -14.54 -27.64
CA ARG A 95 6.55 -15.24 -28.00
C ARG A 95 5.65 -14.21 -28.64
N PRO A 96 5.29 -14.35 -29.93
CA PRO A 96 4.19 -13.58 -30.47
C PRO A 96 3.01 -13.83 -29.52
N LEU A 97 2.48 -12.77 -28.90
CA LEU A 97 1.06 -12.77 -28.56
C LEU A 97 0.39 -13.34 -29.81
N GLY A 98 -0.31 -14.47 -29.67
CA GLY A 98 -1.04 -15.07 -30.79
C GLY A 98 -1.66 -13.91 -31.55
N THR A 99 -1.27 -13.78 -32.82
CA THR A 99 -1.61 -12.62 -33.63
C THR A 99 -3.07 -12.28 -33.41
N ALA A 100 -3.44 -11.01 -33.51
CA ALA A 100 -4.83 -10.54 -33.51
C ALA A 100 -5.76 -11.26 -34.52
N ALA A 101 -5.28 -12.30 -35.21
CA ALA A 101 -5.98 -13.23 -36.08
C ALA A 101 -7.25 -13.88 -35.49
N ASN A 102 -7.46 -13.85 -34.17
CA ASN A 102 -8.72 -14.30 -33.55
C ASN A 102 -9.44 -13.20 -32.75
N MET A 103 -9.01 -11.94 -32.85
CA MET A 103 -9.77 -10.83 -32.30
C MET A 103 -10.79 -10.41 -33.36
N GLU A 104 -12.05 -10.79 -33.15
CA GLU A 104 -13.14 -10.25 -33.94
C GLU A 104 -13.18 -8.73 -33.72
N GLU A 105 -12.94 -7.97 -34.77
CA GLU A 105 -13.00 -6.52 -34.72
C GLU A 105 -14.45 -6.12 -34.42
N SER A 106 -14.69 -5.69 -33.18
CA SER A 106 -16.01 -5.25 -32.74
C SER A 106 -16.46 -4.06 -33.61
N SER A 107 -17.52 -4.25 -34.39
CA SER A 107 -18.11 -3.22 -35.27
C SER A 107 -18.90 -2.13 -34.54
N GLY A 108 -18.84 -2.09 -33.20
CA GLY A 108 -19.56 -1.12 -32.38
C GLY A 108 -18.92 0.27 -32.43
N SER A 109 -19.74 1.32 -32.49
CA SER A 109 -19.28 2.70 -32.37
C SER A 109 -18.85 3.01 -30.93
N ILE A 110 -17.80 3.82 -30.75
CA ILE A 110 -17.34 4.22 -29.42
C ILE A 110 -18.42 5.07 -28.73
N GLU A 111 -19.24 5.78 -29.52
CA GLU A 111 -20.35 6.61 -29.06
C GLU A 111 -21.47 5.80 -28.37
N GLU A 112 -21.59 4.51 -28.68
CA GLU A 112 -22.58 3.60 -28.07
C GLU A 112 -22.12 2.99 -26.74
N LEU A 113 -20.85 3.17 -26.36
CA LEU A 113 -20.32 2.58 -25.13
C LEU A 113 -20.83 3.32 -23.88
N PRO A 114 -21.12 2.60 -22.79
CA PRO A 114 -21.52 3.21 -21.53
C PRO A 114 -20.38 4.06 -20.95
N LYS A 115 -20.73 5.19 -20.33
CA LYS A 115 -19.76 6.09 -19.66
C LYS A 115 -19.01 5.43 -18.48
N SER A 116 -19.57 4.36 -17.90
CA SER A 116 -18.95 3.59 -16.83
C SER A 116 -19.49 2.16 -16.80
N VAL A 117 -18.66 1.21 -16.39
CA VAL A 117 -19.05 -0.19 -16.20
C VAL A 117 -18.49 -0.69 -14.88
N ASN A 118 -19.32 -1.35 -14.09
CA ASN A 118 -18.90 -2.09 -12.90
C ASN A 118 -19.31 -3.56 -13.06
N TYR A 119 -18.33 -4.46 -13.15
CA TYR A 119 -18.58 -5.90 -13.30
C TYR A 119 -18.88 -6.60 -11.97
N VAL A 120 -18.52 -5.99 -10.83
CA VAL A 120 -18.86 -6.49 -9.50
C VAL A 120 -20.37 -6.49 -9.31
N THR A 121 -21.03 -5.38 -9.64
CA THR A 121 -22.50 -5.27 -9.54
C THR A 121 -23.24 -6.16 -10.54
N LYS A 122 -22.55 -6.61 -11.59
CA LYS A 122 -23.07 -7.57 -12.56
C LYS A 122 -22.87 -9.03 -12.14
N GLY A 123 -22.10 -9.30 -11.09
CA GLY A 123 -21.81 -10.66 -10.60
C GLY A 123 -20.74 -11.41 -11.39
N TRP A 124 -19.87 -10.69 -12.12
CA TRP A 124 -18.79 -11.28 -12.94
C TRP A 124 -17.44 -11.32 -12.23
N VAL A 125 -17.37 -10.79 -11.00
CA VAL A 125 -16.13 -10.68 -10.22
C VAL A 125 -16.26 -11.57 -8.99
N THR A 126 -15.24 -12.38 -8.73
CA THR A 126 -15.16 -13.21 -7.52
C THR A 126 -14.74 -12.39 -6.30
N ASP A 127 -14.85 -12.95 -5.10
CA ASP A 127 -14.32 -12.31 -3.89
C ASP A 127 -12.81 -12.06 -3.99
N VAL A 128 -12.35 -10.99 -3.33
CA VAL A 128 -10.92 -10.65 -3.29
C VAL A 128 -10.15 -11.75 -2.57
N LYS A 129 -9.09 -12.26 -3.20
CA LYS A 129 -8.22 -13.32 -2.69
C LYS A 129 -6.87 -12.75 -2.22
N ASP A 130 -6.14 -13.51 -1.41
CA ASP A 130 -4.79 -13.16 -0.93
C ASP A 130 -3.74 -14.09 -1.55
N GLN A 131 -2.72 -13.52 -2.21
CA GLN A 131 -1.62 -14.26 -2.83
C GLN A 131 -0.52 -14.66 -1.85
N MET A 132 -0.52 -14.09 -0.64
CA MET A 132 0.53 -14.26 0.37
C MET A 132 1.93 -13.95 -0.20
N ASN A 133 2.97 -14.57 0.37
CA ASN A 133 4.38 -14.37 0.01
C ASN A 133 4.85 -15.36 -1.09
N CYS A 134 4.11 -15.45 -2.21
CA CYS A 134 4.39 -16.42 -3.28
C CYS A 134 4.79 -15.77 -4.62
N GLY A 135 4.52 -14.48 -4.80
CA GLY A 135 4.73 -13.82 -6.10
C GLY A 135 3.81 -14.35 -7.22
N SER A 136 2.64 -14.89 -6.86
CA SER A 136 1.69 -15.54 -7.78
C SER A 136 0.68 -14.57 -8.41
N CYS A 137 0.94 -13.26 -8.40
CA CYS A 137 0.01 -12.24 -8.91
C CYS A 137 -0.44 -12.50 -10.37
N TRP A 138 0.46 -13.04 -11.20
CA TRP A 138 0.16 -13.40 -12.59
C TRP A 138 -0.91 -14.49 -12.72
N ALA A 139 -0.93 -15.48 -11.81
CA ALA A 139 -1.92 -16.54 -11.80
C ALA A 139 -3.29 -16.05 -11.31
N PHE A 140 -3.29 -15.12 -10.34
CA PHE A 140 -4.51 -14.48 -9.86
C PHE A 140 -5.11 -13.58 -10.94
N SER A 141 -4.27 -12.87 -11.71
CA SER A 141 -4.74 -12.09 -12.86
C SER A 141 -5.38 -12.94 -13.95
N ALA A 142 -4.97 -14.21 -14.10
CA ALA A 142 -5.53 -15.11 -15.12
C ALA A 142 -6.81 -15.83 -14.67
N THR A 143 -7.01 -16.00 -13.36
CA THR A 143 -8.13 -16.75 -12.77
C THR A 143 -9.20 -15.86 -12.12
N GLY A 144 -8.99 -14.54 -12.18
CA GLY A 144 -9.85 -13.51 -11.59
C GLY A 144 -11.23 -13.41 -12.23
#